data_AF-A0JJY3-F1
#
_entry.id   AF-A0JJY3-F1
#
_cell.length_a   1.000
_cell.length_b   1.000
_cell.length_c   1.000
_cell.angle_alpha   90.00
_cell.angle_beta   90.00
_cell.angle_gamma   90.00
#
_symmetry.space_group_name_H-M   'P 1'
#
loop_
_entity.id
_entity.type
_entity.pdbx_description
1 polymer ?
#
loop_
_entity_poly.entity_id
_entity_poly.type
_entity_poly.pdbx_seq_one_letter_code
_entity_poly.pdbx_strand_id
1 'polypeptide(L)' 'IRYHFLRDHYEKGDIDIDYVSTDFQLADIFTKPLDHARFSFICGELNVCIIDS' A
#
# COMPACT_ATOMS: atom_id res chain seq x y z
N ILE A 1 -12.52 12.62 15.91
CA ILE A 1 -11.12 12.99 16.22
C ILE A 1 -10.14 12.60 15.09
N ARG A 2 -10.17 11.37 14.51
CA ARG A 2 -9.22 10.99 13.44
C ARG A 2 -9.41 11.71 12.09
N TYR A 3 -10.64 12.05 11.72
CA TYR A 3 -10.89 12.79 10.47
C TYR A 3 -10.29 14.20 10.49
N HIS A 4 -10.26 14.86 11.65
CA HIS A 4 -9.58 16.14 11.80
C HIS A 4 -8.07 15.96 11.66
N PHE A 5 -7.48 14.95 12.30
CA PHE A 5 -6.04 14.69 12.18
C PHE A 5 -5.57 14.51 10.71
N LEU A 6 -6.23 13.65 9.93
CA LEU A 6 -5.86 13.45 8.53
C LEU A 6 -6.12 14.69 7.66
N ARG A 7 -7.27 15.36 7.87
CA ARG A 7 -7.60 16.59 7.13
C ARG A 7 -6.62 17.72 7.43
N ASP A 8 -6.26 17.92 8.69
CA ASP A 8 -5.33 18.99 9.10
C ASP A 8 -3.95 18.80 8.46
N HIS A 9 -3.45 17.57 8.36
CA HIS A 9 -2.16 17.30 7.70
C HIS A 9 -2.26 17.40 6.17
N TYR A 10 -3.38 16.99 5.58
CA TYR A 10 -3.63 17.20 4.16
C TYR A 10 -3.72 18.70 3.81
N GLU A 11 -4.46 19.49 4.58
CA GLU A 11 -4.60 20.95 4.38
C GLU A 11 -3.28 21.70 4.59
N LYS A 12 -2.39 21.20 5.45
CA LYS A 12 -1.02 21.73 5.62
C LYS A 12 -0.07 21.32 4.50
N GLY A 13 -0.43 20.32 3.68
CA GLY A 13 0.43 19.74 2.66
C GLY A 13 1.48 18.76 3.21
N ASP A 14 1.30 18.28 4.44
CA ASP A 14 2.19 17.27 5.05
C ASP A 14 2.00 15.89 4.42
N ILE A 15 0.81 15.62 3.88
CA ILE A 15 0.44 14.38 3.20
C ILE A 15 -0.40 14.69 1.95
N ASP A 16 -0.29 13.83 0.95
CA ASP A 16 -1.19 13.80 -0.20
C ASP A 16 -2.09 12.54 -0.13
N ILE A 17 -3.28 12.61 -0.71
CA ILE A 17 -4.25 11.53 -0.70
C ILE A 17 -4.66 11.23 -2.13
N ASP A 18 -4.09 10.15 -2.66
CA ASP A 18 -4.45 9.61 -3.97
C ASP A 18 -5.27 8.33 -3.83
N TYR A 19 -6.19 8.15 -4.78
CA TYR A 19 -6.88 6.87 -4.92
C TYR A 19 -5.94 5.85 -5.58
N VAL A 20 -5.74 4.74 -4.88
CA VAL A 20 -5.08 3.54 -5.42
C VAL A 20 -6.13 2.43 -5.47
N SER A 21 -6.23 1.74 -6.61
CA SER A 21 -7.15 0.61 -6.68
C SER A 21 -6.66 -0.53 -5.79
N THR A 22 -7.59 -1.34 -5.28
CA THR A 22 -7.26 -2.49 -4.43
C THR A 22 -6.23 -3.41 -5.07
N ASP A 23 -6.28 -3.56 -6.40
CA ASP A 23 -5.36 -4.40 -7.17
C ASP A 23 -3.93 -3.85 -7.21
N PHE A 24 -3.71 -2.57 -6.94
CA PHE A 24 -2.37 -1.97 -6.91
C PHE A 24 -1.98 -1.43 -5.53
N GLN A 25 -2.74 -1.78 -4.48
CA GLN A 25 -2.43 -1.38 -3.12
C GLN A 25 -1.23 -2.18 -2.57
N LEU A 26 -0.02 -1.76 -2.90
CA LEU A 26 1.23 -2.46 -2.54
C LEU A 26 1.42 -2.63 -1.02
N ALA A 27 0.85 -1.72 -0.22
CA ALA A 27 0.88 -1.78 1.24
C ALA A 27 0.15 -3.02 1.83
N ASP A 28 -0.67 -3.71 1.04
CA ASP A 28 -1.32 -4.94 1.45
C ASP A 28 -0.32 -6.04 1.84
N ILE A 29 0.89 -6.01 1.28
CA ILE A 29 1.96 -6.96 1.63
C ILE A 29 2.35 -6.92 3.11
N PHE A 30 2.24 -5.76 3.76
CA PHE A 30 2.62 -5.56 5.16
C PHE A 30 1.46 -5.70 6.14
N THR A 31 0.23 -5.73 5.64
CA THR A 31 -0.97 -5.57 6.48
C THR A 31 -1.96 -6.74 6.37
N LYS A 32 -1.84 -7.57 5.34
CA LYS A 32 -2.77 -8.67 5.08
C LYS A 32 -2.03 -9.99 4.84
N PRO A 33 -2.61 -11.14 5.25
CA PRO A 33 -2.19 -12.43 4.75
C PRO A 33 -2.66 -12.56 3.30
N LEU A 34 -1.73 -12.53 2.35
CA LEU A 34 -2.00 -12.65 0.92
C LEU A 34 -1.74 -14.09 0.45
N ASP A 35 -2.48 -14.54 -0.56
CA ASP A 35 -2.11 -15.76 -1.26
C ASP A 35 -0.82 -15.55 -2.07
N HIS A 36 -0.19 -16.67 -2.48
CA HIS A 36 1.08 -16.64 -3.17
C HIS A 36 1.05 -15.82 -4.47
N ALA A 37 -0.01 -15.94 -5.27
CA ALA A 37 -0.10 -15.23 -6.54
C ALA A 37 -0.16 -13.70 -6.31
N ARG A 38 -0.95 -13.27 -5.33
CA ARG A 38 -1.10 -11.86 -4.98
C ARG A 38 0.17 -11.29 -4.35
N PHE A 39 0.83 -12.06 -3.49
CA PHE A 39 2.11 -11.68 -2.89
C PHE A 39 3.19 -11.52 -3.96
N SER A 40 3.32 -12.47 -4.89
CA SER A 40 4.31 -12.41 -5.97
C SER A 40 4.08 -11.27 -6.94
N PHE A 41 2.81 -10.97 -7.25
CA PHE A 41 2.46 -9.80 -8.04
C PHE A 41 2.95 -8.50 -7.37
N ILE A 42 2.62 -8.29 -6.09
CA ILE A 42 3.03 -7.07 -5.37
C ILE A 42 4.55 -6.98 -5.23
N CYS A 43 5.26 -8.10 -5.02
CA CYS A 43 6.73 -8.10 -5.01
C CYS A 43 7.31 -7.69 -6.37
N GLY A 44 6.72 -8.16 -7.47
CA GLY A 44 7.10 -7.75 -8.82
C GLY A 44 6.98 -6.24 -9.03
N GLU A 45 5.86 -5.64 -8.61
CA GLU A 45 5.66 -4.18 -8.68
C GLU A 45 6.67 -3.40 -7.82
N LEU A 46 7.17 -3.99 -6.74
CA LEU A 46 8.23 -3.44 -5.89
C LEU A 46 9.66 -3.72 -6.42
N ASN A 47 9.79 -4.38 -7.57
CA ASN A 47 11.07 -4.87 -8.12
C ASN A 47 11.84 -5.78 -7.14
N VAL A 48 11.10 -6.55 -6.33
CA VAL A 48 11.66 -7.54 -5.40
C VAL A 48 11.58 -8.92 -6.03
N CYS A 49 12.72 -9.59 -6.15
CA CYS A 49 12.78 -10.98 -6.60
C CYS A 49 12.42 -11.93 -5.47
N ILE A 50 11.38 -12.75 -5.66
CA ILE A 50 11.12 -13.89 -4.80
C ILE A 50 11.99 -15.04 -5.31
N ILE A 51 12.87 -15.53 -4.45
CA ILE A 51 13.67 -16.73 -4.71
C ILE A 51 12.91 -17.88 -4.04
N ASP A 52 12.28 -18.72 -4.84
CA ASP A 52 11.68 -19.96 -4.33
C ASP A 52 12.82 -20.82 -3.73
N SER A 53 12.66 -21.17 -2.45
CA SER A 53 13.61 -21.99 -1.68
C SER A 53 13.40 -23.48 -1.92
#